data_AF-A0A498GDY7-F1
#
_entry.id   AF-A0A498GDY7-F1
#
_cell.length_a   1.000
_cell.length_b   1.000
_cell.length_c   1.000
_cell.angle_alpha   90.00
_cell.angle_beta   90.00
_cell.angle_gamma   90.00
#
_symmetry.space_group_name_H-M   'P 1'
#
loop_
_entity.id
_entity.type
_entity.pdbx_description
1 polymer ?
#
loop_
_entity_poly.entity_id
_entity_poly.type
_entity_poly.pdbx_seq_one_letter_code
_entity_poly.pdbx_strand_id
1 'polypeptide(L)'
;MHSETEQQYLETIAQYGQRELLLWQLAADGKEFCGVKATVKALGLEDATVEEQVEAFVEDLRQDGEIRPEYDEGTDWEHLENVYGDSVTELLDEVEN
;
A
#
# COMPACT_ATOMS: atom_id res chain seq x y z
N MET A 1 17.01 1.75 0.63
CA MET A 1 16.72 1.81 2.08
C MET A 1 15.49 2.65 2.24
N HIS A 2 14.37 2.03 2.57
CA HIS A 2 13.16 2.73 2.99
C HIS A 2 13.42 3.42 4.33
N SER A 3 12.81 4.58 4.55
CA SER A 3 12.81 5.25 5.86
C SER A 3 11.96 4.45 6.87
N GLU A 4 12.18 4.67 8.17
CA GLU A 4 11.44 3.97 9.24
C GLU A 4 9.92 4.08 9.09
N THR A 5 9.42 5.23 8.64
CA THR A 5 7.99 5.45 8.40
C THR A 5 7.46 4.68 7.19
N GLU A 6 8.27 4.56 6.13
CA GLU A 6 7.91 3.78 4.94
C GLU A 6 7.84 2.29 5.25
N GLN A 7 8.75 1.80 6.10
CA GLN A 7 8.73 0.42 6.56
C GLN A 7 7.47 0.15 7.41
N GLN A 8 7.13 1.05 8.33
CA GLN A 8 5.89 0.96 9.10
C GLN A 8 4.64 0.91 8.21
N TYR A 9 4.57 1.73 7.15
CA TYR A 9 3.46 1.66 6.22
C TYR A 9 3.36 0.29 5.53
N LEU A 10 4.49 -0.26 5.06
CA LEU A 10 4.51 -1.57 4.41
C LEU A 10 4.07 -2.68 5.36
N GLU A 11 4.58 -2.69 6.59
CA GLU A 11 4.20 -3.65 7.62
C GLU A 11 2.70 -3.56 7.94
N THR A 12 2.18 -2.34 8.13
CA THR A 12 0.75 -2.15 8.39
C THR A 12 -0.10 -2.60 7.20
N ILE A 13 0.25 -2.26 5.96
CA ILE A 13 -0.49 -2.73 4.77
C ILE A 13 -0.43 -4.27 4.67
N ALA A 14 0.71 -4.88 4.99
CA ALA A 14 0.87 -6.33 5.01
C ALA A 14 -0.03 -7.00 6.05
N GLN A 15 -0.24 -6.39 7.22
CA GLN A 15 -1.19 -6.88 8.23
C GLN A 15 -2.64 -6.92 7.72
N TYR A 16 -3.02 -6.02 6.80
CA TYR A 16 -4.33 -6.05 6.14
C TYR A 16 -4.42 -7.12 5.02
N GLY A 17 -3.33 -7.85 4.74
CA GLY A 17 -3.26 -8.90 3.72
C GLY A 17 -3.36 -8.38 2.29
N GLN A 18 -3.04 -7.10 2.08
CA GLN A 18 -3.33 -6.39 0.85
C GLN A 18 -2.17 -6.50 -0.16
N ARG A 19 -2.05 -7.65 -0.83
CA ARG A 19 -0.97 -7.94 -1.78
C ARG A 19 -0.85 -6.88 -2.88
N GLU A 20 -1.96 -6.52 -3.51
CA GLU A 20 -2.00 -5.56 -4.60
C GLU A 20 -1.55 -4.16 -4.16
N LEU A 21 -1.92 -3.74 -2.94
CA LEU A 21 -1.46 -2.48 -2.37
C LEU A 21 0.04 -2.50 -2.10
N LEU A 22 0.59 -3.61 -1.61
CA LEU A 22 2.03 -3.77 -1.42
C LEU A 22 2.78 -3.70 -2.75
N LEU A 23 2.30 -4.39 -3.79
CA LEU A 23 2.86 -4.31 -5.14
C LEU A 23 2.88 -2.87 -5.64
N TRP A 24 1.77 -2.16 -5.47
CA TRP A 24 1.63 -0.77 -5.92
C TRP A 24 2.56 0.19 -5.16
N GLN A 25 2.72 0.00 -3.84
CA GLN A 25 3.64 0.81 -3.03
C GLN A 25 5.10 0.53 -3.37
N LEU A 26 5.47 -0.74 -3.60
CA LEU A 26 6.84 -1.09 -4.01
C LEU A 26 7.16 -0.59 -5.43
N ALA A 27 6.18 -0.64 -6.33
CA ALA A 27 6.27 -0.08 -7.68
C ALA A 27 6.45 1.44 -7.71
N ALA A 28 6.05 2.13 -6.65
CA ALA A 28 6.32 3.55 -6.52
C ALA A 28 7.84 3.85 -6.37
N ASP A 29 8.70 2.84 -6.14
CA ASP A 29 10.17 2.93 -6.17
C ASP A 29 10.74 4.18 -5.47
N GLY A 30 10.31 4.41 -4.22
CA GLY A 30 10.77 5.56 -3.42
C GLY A 30 10.21 6.93 -3.87
N LYS A 31 9.26 6.98 -4.81
CA LYS A 31 8.40 8.15 -5.03
C LYS A 31 7.32 8.19 -3.94
N GLU A 32 7.79 8.46 -2.72
CA GLU A 32 7.04 8.87 -1.54
C GLU A 32 5.53 8.55 -1.52
N PHE A 33 5.11 7.33 -1.18
CA PHE A 33 3.75 6.99 -0.69
C PHE A 33 2.61 7.92 -1.17
N CYS A 34 2.55 8.23 -2.47
CA CYS A 34 1.74 9.35 -2.95
C CYS A 34 0.27 9.06 -2.70
N GLY A 35 -0.13 7.79 -2.76
CA GLY A 35 -1.47 7.32 -2.42
C GLY A 35 -1.83 7.60 -0.97
N VAL A 36 -1.10 7.01 -0.01
CA VAL A 36 -1.38 7.18 1.42
C VAL A 36 -1.33 8.66 1.80
N LYS A 37 -0.26 9.38 1.45
CA LYS A 37 -0.14 10.81 1.76
C LYS A 37 -1.25 11.66 1.12
N ALA A 38 -1.69 11.33 -0.10
CA ALA A 38 -2.79 12.05 -0.75
C ALA A 38 -4.12 11.79 -0.05
N THR A 39 -4.42 10.54 0.30
CA THR A 39 -5.65 10.17 1.02
C THR A 39 -5.65 10.79 2.42
N VAL A 40 -4.53 10.69 3.15
CA VAL A 40 -4.34 11.32 4.47
C VAL A 40 -4.58 12.82 4.41
N LYS A 41 -4.01 13.50 3.42
CA LYS A 41 -4.22 14.94 3.24
C LYS A 41 -5.65 15.29 2.81
N ALA A 42 -6.27 14.47 1.96
CA ALA A 42 -7.64 14.67 1.49
C ALA A 42 -8.66 14.51 2.63
N LEU A 43 -8.38 13.60 3.57
CA LEU A 43 -9.23 13.29 4.72
C LEU A 43 -8.85 14.07 5.99
N GLY A 44 -7.73 14.79 5.98
CA GLY A 44 -7.24 15.53 7.15
C GLY A 44 -6.74 14.64 8.29
N LEU A 45 -6.15 13.49 7.95
CA LEU A 45 -5.66 12.47 8.89
C LEU A 45 -4.16 12.63 9.20
N GLU A 46 -3.59 13.81 8.97
CA GLU A 46 -2.14 14.06 9.11
C GLU A 46 -1.63 13.84 10.54
N ASP A 47 -2.50 14.05 11.54
CA ASP A 47 -2.24 13.82 12.97
C ASP A 47 -2.70 12.42 13.43
N ALA A 48 -3.28 11.59 12.55
CA ALA A 48 -3.76 10.25 12.88
C ALA A 48 -2.61 9.24 12.99
N THR A 49 -2.87 8.08 13.57
CA THR A 49 -1.88 6.99 13.64
C THR A 49 -1.60 6.41 12.25
N VAL A 50 -0.43 5.78 12.07
CA VAL A 50 -0.09 5.08 10.81
C VAL A 50 -1.15 4.06 10.42
N GLU A 51 -1.73 3.36 11.41
CA GLU A 51 -2.80 2.40 11.21
C GLU A 51 -4.06 3.03 10.62
N GLU A 52 -4.55 4.14 11.20
CA GLU A 52 -5.70 4.90 10.69
C GLU A 52 -5.43 5.49 9.29
N GLN A 53 -4.21 5.96 9.06
CA GLN A 53 -3.82 6.50 7.76
C GLN A 53 -3.81 5.42 6.66
N VAL A 54 -3.32 4.22 6.99
CA VAL A 54 -3.33 3.07 6.08
C VAL A 54 -4.74 2.56 5.89
N GLU A 55 -5.53 2.40 6.95
CA GLU A 55 -6.92 1.94 6.87
C GLU A 55 -7.72 2.82 5.92
N ALA A 56 -7.67 4.15 6.11
CA ALA A 56 -8.35 5.10 5.24
C ALA A 56 -7.87 5.02 3.78
N PHE A 57 -6.58 4.75 3.57
CA PHE A 57 -6.04 4.53 2.22
C PHE A 57 -6.54 3.23 1.59
N VAL A 58 -6.58 2.12 2.34
CA VAL A 58 -7.14 0.85 1.87
C VAL A 58 -8.62 1.01 1.52
N GLU A 59 -9.39 1.69 2.38
CA GLU A 59 -10.80 1.98 2.15
C GLU A 59 -11.04 2.91 0.95
N ASP A 60 -10.16 3.88 0.70
CA ASP A 60 -10.28 4.79 -0.45
C ASP A 60 -9.94 4.09 -1.78
N LEU A 61 -8.95 3.19 -1.76
CA LEU A 61 -8.52 2.43 -2.94
C LEU A 61 -9.47 1.29 -3.29
N ARG A 62 -10.18 0.75 -2.30
CA ARG A 62 -11.14 -0.34 -2.49
C ARG A 62 -12.57 0.17 -2.56
N GLN A 63 -13.31 -0.32 -3.56
CA GLN A 63 -14.75 -0.18 -3.60
C GLN A 63 -15.35 -1.59 -3.66
N ASP A 64 -16.26 -1.89 -2.72
CA ASP A 64 -16.90 -3.21 -2.60
C ASP A 64 -15.91 -4.40 -2.44
N GLY A 65 -14.70 -4.12 -1.93
CA GLY A 65 -13.67 -5.14 -1.70
C GLY A 65 -12.74 -5.38 -2.89
N GLU A 66 -12.95 -4.69 -4.01
CA GLU A 66 -12.08 -4.71 -5.19
C GLU A 66 -11.35 -3.37 -5.34
N ILE A 67 -10.19 -3.37 -6.01
CA ILE A 67 -9.51 -2.11 -6.34
C ILE A 67 -10.38 -1.31 -7.28
N ARG A 68 -10.53 0.00 -7.01
CA ARG A 68 -11.32 0.87 -7.87
C ARG A 68 -10.78 0.84 -9.31
N PRO A 69 -11.66 0.78 -10.33
CA PRO A 69 -11.24 0.69 -11.73
C PRO A 69 -10.26 1.78 -12.17
N GLU A 70 -10.36 2.97 -11.57
CA GLU A 70 -9.47 4.12 -11.80
C GLU A 70 -7.99 3.80 -11.52
N TYR A 71 -7.73 2.90 -10.57
CA TYR A 71 -6.38 2.43 -10.25
C TYR A 71 -6.07 1.09 -10.92
N ASP A 72 -7.07 0.23 -11.13
CA ASP A 72 -6.91 -1.09 -11.74
C ASP A 72 -6.57 -1.02 -13.24
N GLU A 73 -7.33 -0.25 -14.02
CA GLU A 73 -7.22 -0.21 -15.49
C GLU A 73 -5.88 0.36 -16.00
N GLY A 74 -5.21 1.17 -15.17
CA GLY A 74 -3.92 1.78 -15.49
C GLY A 74 -2.70 1.02 -14.96
N THR A 75 -2.91 -0.05 -14.19
CA THR A 75 -1.84 -0.76 -13.48
C THR A 75 -1.53 -2.08 -14.16
N ASP A 76 -0.27 -2.26 -14.55
CA ASP A 76 0.20 -3.54 -15.10
C ASP A 76 0.54 -4.49 -13.93
N TRP A 77 -0.50 -5.13 -13.38
CA TRP A 77 -0.36 -6.03 -12.23
C TRP A 77 0.56 -7.21 -12.50
N GLU A 78 0.55 -7.75 -13.72
CA GLU A 78 1.45 -8.85 -14.10
C GLU A 78 2.91 -8.40 -14.07
N HIS A 79 3.19 -7.19 -14.56
CA HIS A 79 4.53 -6.61 -14.45
C HIS A 79 4.93 -6.40 -12.98
N LEU A 80 4.04 -5.85 -12.15
CA LEU A 80 4.34 -5.62 -10.74
C LEU A 80 4.61 -6.91 -9.99
N GLU A 81 3.83 -7.96 -10.22
CA GLU A 81 4.05 -9.28 -9.65
C GLU A 81 5.42 -9.86 -10.05
N ASN A 82 5.79 -9.72 -11.32
CA ASN A 82 7.09 -10.22 -11.79
C ASN A 82 8.28 -9.46 -11.20
N VAL A 83 8.12 -8.18 -10.84
CA VAL A 83 9.22 -7.34 -10.32
C VAL A 83 9.27 -7.35 -8.79
N TYR A 84 8.13 -7.31 -8.12
CA TYR A 84 8.02 -7.10 -6.68
C TYR A 84 7.32 -8.24 -5.94
N GLY A 85 6.75 -9.22 -6.65
CA GLY A 85 5.94 -10.29 -6.05
C GLY A 85 6.70 -11.12 -5.02
N ASP A 86 8.00 -11.35 -5.21
CA ASP A 86 8.84 -12.01 -4.20
C ASP A 86 8.96 -11.14 -2.94
N SER A 87 9.27 -9.84 -3.08
CA SER A 87 9.37 -8.91 -1.94
C SER A 87 8.05 -8.73 -1.20
N VAL A 88 6.92 -8.72 -1.90
CA VAL A 88 5.60 -8.69 -1.27
C VAL A 88 5.33 -9.97 -0.48
N THR A 89 5.77 -11.12 -0.99
CA THR A 89 5.62 -12.39 -0.30
C THR A 89 6.46 -12.42 0.97
N GLU A 90 7.71 -11.96 0.92
CA GLU A 90 8.56 -11.80 2.10
C GLU A 90 7.91 -10.89 3.15
N LEU A 91 7.38 -9.73 2.76
CA LEU A 91 6.71 -8.79 3.67
C LEU A 91 5.46 -9.40 4.33
N LEU A 92 4.68 -10.20 3.59
CA LEU A 92 3.50 -10.89 4.13
C LEU A 92 3.92 -11.99 5.12
N ASP A 93 4.95 -12.77 4.78
CA ASP A 93 5.49 -13.83 5.66
C ASP A 93 6.09 -13.25 6.96
N GLU A 94 6.68 -12.05 6.90
CA GLU A 94 7.26 -11.35 8.06
C GLU A 94 6.21 -10.89 9.07
N VAL A 95 5.00 -10.54 8.62
CA VAL A 95 3.91 -10.12 9.54
C VAL A 95 3.05 -11.29 10.04
N GLU A 96 3.11 -12.45 9.41
CA GLU A 96 2.40 -13.66 9.84
C GLU A 96 3.16 -14.49 10.92
N ASN A 97 4.44 -14.18 11.20
CA ASN A 97 5.27 -14.82 12.24
C ASN A 97 5.44 -13.99 13.52
#